data_AF-A0A923HB95-F1
#
_entry.id   AF-A0A923HB95-F1
#
_cell.length_a   1.000
_cell.length_b   1.000
_cell.length_c   1.000
_cell.angle_alpha   90.00
_cell.angle_beta   90.00
_cell.angle_gamma   90.00
#
_symmetry.space_group_name_H-M   'P 1'
#
loop_
_entity.id
_entity.type
_entity.pdbx_description
1 polymer ?
#
loop_
_entity_poly.entity_id
_entity_poly.type
_entity_poly.pdbx_seq_one_letter_code
_entity_poly.pdbx_strand_id
1 'polypeptide(L)'
;MKKLAYITSSVLFYIIASILLFIFLFSILAFFEYKFEIDVPFVEILGNRGKVNVPIFGLGINIPFNYAIIFMWIAMTYYLIYFYAFKEFLRVFVEKRTFKARSLKRLRFFLKLNILPFFYIIVLCFCFFILGKPVRVYEEFFIIFAHLVVAFLVYLYLDVLKKGKHIQEENDLTI
;
A
#
# COMPACT_ATOMS: atom_id res chain seq x y z
N MET A 1 -4.66 -22.69 -9.28
CA MET A 1 -4.86 -21.75 -8.14
C MET A 1 -3.74 -20.72 -7.98
N LYS A 2 -2.46 -21.10 -7.76
CA LYS A 2 -1.35 -20.14 -7.55
C LYS A 2 -1.13 -19.14 -8.71
N LYS A 3 -1.16 -19.62 -9.95
CA LYS A 3 -1.06 -18.76 -11.16
C LYS A 3 -2.23 -17.77 -11.26
N LEU A 4 -3.45 -18.22 -10.93
CA LEU A 4 -4.64 -17.37 -10.94
C LEU A 4 -4.50 -16.23 -9.92
N ALA A 5 -4.10 -16.54 -8.67
CA ALA A 5 -3.86 -15.52 -7.65
C ALA A 5 -2.80 -14.48 -8.08
N TYR A 6 -1.74 -14.91 -8.75
CA TYR A 6 -0.73 -13.99 -9.30
C TYR A 6 -1.28 -13.10 -10.42
N ILE A 7 -2.04 -13.66 -11.36
CA ILE A 7 -2.66 -12.90 -12.44
C ILE A 7 -3.66 -11.88 -11.87
N THR A 8 -4.55 -12.31 -10.96
CA THR A 8 -5.52 -11.44 -10.30
C THR A 8 -4.84 -10.30 -9.55
N SER A 9 -3.79 -10.57 -8.77
CA SER A 9 -3.05 -9.51 -8.06
C SER A 9 -2.29 -8.59 -9.01
N SER A 10 -1.83 -9.09 -10.15
CA SER A 10 -1.21 -8.26 -11.18
C SER A 10 -2.22 -7.31 -11.81
N VAL A 11 -3.39 -7.81 -12.18
CA VAL A 11 -4.49 -6.98 -12.73
C VAL A 11 -4.93 -5.93 -11.71
N LEU A 12 -5.16 -6.34 -10.45
CA LEU A 12 -5.53 -5.43 -9.37
C LEU A 12 -4.47 -4.33 -9.16
N PHE A 13 -3.18 -4.69 -9.18
CA PHE A 13 -2.10 -3.71 -9.08
C PHE A 13 -2.17 -2.66 -10.19
N TYR A 14 -2.35 -3.07 -11.45
CA TYR A 14 -2.43 -2.12 -12.56
C TYR A 14 -3.68 -1.24 -12.49
N ILE A 15 -4.83 -1.80 -12.13
CA ILE A 15 -6.07 -1.01 -11.93
C ILE A 15 -5.85 0.05 -10.85
N ILE A 16 -5.31 -0.34 -9.70
CA ILE A 16 -5.05 0.58 -8.59
C ILE A 16 -4.00 1.62 -9.00
N ALA A 17 -2.92 1.21 -9.66
CA ALA A 17 -1.90 2.13 -10.15
C ALA A 17 -2.47 3.18 -11.11
N SER A 18 -3.35 2.78 -12.03
CA SER A 18 -4.03 3.70 -12.94
C SER A 18 -4.95 4.67 -12.21
N ILE A 19 -5.74 4.20 -11.24
CA ILE A 19 -6.61 5.06 -10.42
C ILE A 19 -5.77 6.05 -9.60
N LEU A 20 -4.70 5.59 -8.98
CA LEU A 20 -3.83 6.44 -8.16
C LEU A 20 -3.09 7.47 -9.01
N LEU A 21 -2.60 7.09 -10.20
CA LEU A 21 -1.99 8.01 -11.15
C LEU A 21 -2.99 9.08 -11.60
N PHE A 22 -4.23 8.68 -11.89
CA PHE A 22 -5.30 9.60 -12.24
C PHE A 22 -5.54 10.62 -11.11
N ILE A 23 -5.78 10.15 -9.88
CA ILE A 23 -5.99 11.03 -8.72
C ILE A 23 -4.79 11.96 -8.51
N PHE A 24 -3.56 11.45 -8.65
CA PHE A 24 -2.35 12.24 -8.47
C PHE A 24 -2.24 13.36 -9.52
N LEU A 25 -2.43 13.02 -10.80
CA LEU A 25 -2.37 14.00 -11.90
C LEU A 25 -3.44 15.08 -11.75
N PHE A 26 -4.69 14.68 -11.46
CA PHE A 26 -5.77 15.65 -11.29
C PHE A 26 -5.67 16.45 -9.98
N SER A 27 -5.01 15.92 -8.95
CA SER A 27 -4.68 16.71 -7.75
C SER A 27 -3.66 17.79 -8.01
N ILE A 28 -2.69 17.53 -8.89
CA ILE A 28 -1.73 18.53 -9.35
C ILE A 28 -2.45 19.58 -10.19
N LEU A 29 -3.27 19.16 -11.16
CA LEU A 29 -4.04 20.09 -12.00
C LEU A 29 -4.96 20.98 -11.16
N ALA A 30 -5.69 20.42 -10.21
CA ALA A 30 -6.55 21.19 -9.31
C ALA A 30 -5.76 22.20 -8.46
N PHE A 31 -4.54 21.85 -8.05
CA PHE A 31 -3.65 22.79 -7.36
C PHE A 31 -3.18 23.92 -8.28
N PHE A 32 -2.86 23.63 -9.55
CA PHE A 32 -2.48 24.65 -10.53
C PHE A 32 -3.64 25.60 -10.85
N GLU A 33 -4.85 25.08 -11.05
CA GLU A 33 -6.05 25.92 -11.23
C GLU A 33 -6.27 26.83 -10.01
N TYR A 34 -6.15 26.28 -8.79
CA TYR A 34 -6.29 27.07 -7.57
C TYR A 34 -5.23 28.16 -7.42
N LYS A 35 -4.00 27.90 -7.86
CA LYS A 35 -2.87 28.81 -7.66
C LYS A 35 -2.71 29.85 -8.77
N PHE A 36 -3.05 29.50 -10.00
CA PHE A 36 -2.81 30.30 -11.20
C PHE A 36 -4.09 30.74 -11.93
N GLU A 37 -5.27 30.40 -11.40
CA GLU A 37 -6.58 30.77 -11.96
C GLU A 37 -6.76 30.32 -13.42
N ILE A 38 -6.16 29.19 -13.78
CA ILE A 38 -6.24 28.58 -15.11
C ILE A 38 -7.47 27.68 -15.17
N ASP A 39 -8.37 27.89 -16.11
CA ASP A 39 -9.52 27.01 -16.33
C ASP A 39 -9.06 25.61 -16.79
N VAL A 40 -9.15 24.62 -15.90
CA VAL A 40 -8.86 23.22 -16.23
C VAL A 40 -10.19 22.47 -16.36
N PRO A 41 -10.45 21.83 -17.52
CA PRO A 41 -11.67 21.06 -17.67
C PRO A 41 -11.75 19.95 -16.62
N PHE A 42 -12.97 19.67 -16.15
CA PHE A 42 -13.30 18.62 -15.17
C PHE A 42 -12.89 18.92 -13.72
N VAL A 43 -12.39 20.11 -13.43
CA VAL A 43 -12.06 20.54 -12.08
C VAL A 43 -13.00 21.69 -11.69
N GLU A 44 -13.56 21.61 -10.49
CA GLU A 44 -14.39 22.66 -9.90
C GLU A 44 -13.77 23.07 -8.57
N ILE A 45 -13.42 24.35 -8.42
CA ILE A 45 -12.95 24.88 -7.14
C ILE A 45 -14.14 25.29 -6.28
N LEU A 46 -14.29 24.65 -5.13
CA LEU A 46 -15.31 24.93 -4.11
C LEU A 46 -14.60 25.39 -2.83
N GLY A 47 -14.29 26.69 -2.78
CA GLY A 47 -13.56 27.29 -1.66
C GLY A 47 -12.14 26.74 -1.54
N ASN A 48 -11.82 26.08 -0.42
CA ASN A 48 -10.48 25.52 -0.15
C ASN A 48 -10.35 24.04 -0.58
N ARG A 49 -11.16 23.59 -1.55
CA ARG A 49 -11.14 22.23 -2.07
C ARG A 49 -11.36 22.25 -3.58
N GLY A 50 -10.62 21.41 -4.29
CA GLY A 50 -10.88 21.10 -5.70
C GLY A 50 -11.73 19.84 -5.78
N LYS A 51 -12.79 19.86 -6.57
CA LYS A 51 -13.58 18.68 -6.90
C LYS A 51 -13.25 18.29 -8.33
N VAL A 52 -12.67 17.11 -8.50
CA VAL A 52 -12.35 16.56 -9.82
C VAL A 52 -13.46 15.62 -10.23
N ASN A 53 -14.17 15.97 -11.29
CA ASN A 53 -15.25 15.18 -11.85
C ASN A 53 -14.69 14.19 -12.87
N VAL A 54 -14.93 12.89 -12.68
CA VAL A 54 -14.50 11.85 -13.61
C VAL A 54 -15.62 11.60 -14.63
N PRO A 55 -15.49 12.06 -15.89
CA PRO A 55 -16.60 12.09 -16.85
C PRO A 55 -17.15 10.70 -17.20
N ILE A 56 -16.35 9.64 -17.07
CA ILE A 56 -16.74 8.27 -17.45
C ILE A 56 -17.55 7.57 -16.34
N PHE A 57 -17.32 7.93 -15.07
CA PHE A 57 -17.87 7.20 -13.92
C PHE A 57 -18.82 8.03 -13.05
N GLY A 58 -18.99 9.32 -13.34
CA GLY A 58 -19.79 10.23 -12.50
C GLY A 58 -19.24 10.39 -11.07
N LEU A 59 -18.00 9.99 -10.84
CA LEU A 59 -17.34 10.07 -9.54
C LEU A 59 -16.71 11.46 -9.37
N GLY A 60 -16.95 12.08 -8.22
CA GLY A 60 -16.28 13.31 -7.81
C GLY A 60 -15.20 13.01 -6.76
N ILE A 61 -13.94 13.32 -7.06
CA ILE A 61 -12.83 13.20 -6.12
C ILE A 61 -12.63 14.55 -5.45
N ASN A 62 -12.74 14.58 -4.12
CA ASN A 62 -12.50 15.78 -3.34
C ASN A 62 -11.01 15.89 -2.99
N ILE A 63 -10.39 16.97 -3.41
CA ILE A 63 -8.96 17.25 -3.26
C ILE A 63 -8.82 18.42 -2.28
N PRO A 64 -8.32 18.18 -1.07
CA PRO A 64 -8.10 19.25 -0.12
C PRO A 64 -6.90 20.10 -0.58
N PHE A 65 -7.00 21.44 -0.50
CA PHE A 65 -5.86 22.33 -0.80
C PHE A 65 -5.01 22.70 0.43
N ASN A 66 -5.27 22.06 1.57
CA ASN A 66 -4.44 22.18 2.78
C ASN A 66 -3.37 21.07 2.84
N TYR A 67 -2.59 21.02 3.92
CA TYR A 67 -1.56 20.00 4.14
C TYR A 67 -2.07 18.54 4.08
N ALA A 68 -3.40 18.31 4.11
CA ALA A 68 -3.96 16.98 3.91
C ALA A 68 -3.70 16.40 2.52
N ILE A 69 -3.42 17.22 1.50
CA ILE A 69 -3.02 16.72 0.17
C ILE A 69 -1.73 15.90 0.23
N ILE A 70 -0.78 16.32 1.09
CA ILE A 70 0.49 15.62 1.28
C ILE A 70 0.23 14.26 1.94
N PHE A 71 -0.61 14.23 2.98
CA PHE A 71 -0.99 12.97 3.64
C PHE A 71 -1.73 12.02 2.68
N MET A 72 -2.60 12.56 1.82
CA MET A 72 -3.27 11.80 0.77
C MET A 72 -2.25 11.18 -0.19
N TRP A 73 -1.29 11.96 -0.71
CA TRP A 73 -0.24 11.45 -1.61
C TRP A 73 0.65 10.41 -0.96
N ILE A 74 1.04 10.60 0.30
CA ILE A 74 1.82 9.63 1.07
C ILE A 74 1.04 8.32 1.21
N ALA A 75 -0.24 8.38 1.60
CA ALA A 75 -1.09 7.20 1.74
C ALA A 75 -1.26 6.47 0.40
N MET A 76 -1.53 7.20 -0.67
CA MET A 76 -1.63 6.65 -2.03
C MET A 76 -0.34 5.96 -2.48
N THR A 77 0.80 6.61 -2.24
CA THR A 77 2.13 6.06 -2.59
C THR A 77 2.41 4.81 -1.78
N TYR A 78 2.07 4.80 -0.49
CA TYR A 78 2.18 3.61 0.36
C TYR A 78 1.38 2.44 -0.24
N TYR A 79 0.11 2.65 -0.59
CA TYR A 79 -0.72 1.57 -1.16
C TYR A 79 -0.24 1.13 -2.54
N LEU A 80 0.27 2.02 -3.37
CA LEU A 80 0.88 1.65 -4.65
C LEU A 80 2.07 0.68 -4.45
N ILE A 81 2.98 1.03 -3.54
CA ILE A 81 4.12 0.20 -3.16
C ILE A 81 3.64 -1.13 -2.54
N TYR A 82 2.60 -1.08 -1.71
CA TYR A 82 2.01 -2.23 -1.07
C TYR A 82 1.47 -3.25 -2.08
N PHE A 83 0.64 -2.81 -3.04
CA PHE A 83 0.08 -3.70 -4.05
C PHE A 83 1.15 -4.22 -5.02
N TYR A 84 2.17 -3.41 -5.32
CA TYR A 84 3.34 -3.89 -6.07
C TYR A 84 4.06 -5.02 -5.32
N ALA A 85 4.31 -4.83 -4.02
CA ALA A 85 4.96 -5.82 -3.18
C ALA A 85 4.10 -7.08 -3.01
N PHE A 86 2.78 -6.94 -2.91
CA PHE A 86 1.84 -8.06 -2.86
C PHE A 86 1.85 -8.89 -4.14
N LYS A 87 1.83 -8.24 -5.31
CA LYS A 87 2.00 -8.91 -6.61
C LYS A 87 3.30 -9.71 -6.67
N GLU A 88 4.40 -9.09 -6.26
CA GLU A 88 5.72 -9.73 -6.26
C GLU A 88 5.87 -10.83 -5.18
N PHE A 89 5.15 -10.71 -4.06
CA PHE A 89 5.01 -11.77 -3.06
C PHE A 89 4.32 -12.99 -3.67
N LEU A 90 3.18 -12.79 -4.34
CA LEU A 90 2.45 -13.88 -5.00
C LEU A 90 3.23 -14.53 -6.13
N ARG A 91 4.07 -13.77 -6.84
CA ARG A 91 4.99 -14.28 -7.87
C ARG A 91 5.92 -15.36 -7.33
N VAL A 92 6.38 -15.26 -6.08
CA VAL A 92 7.28 -16.25 -5.46
C VAL A 92 6.67 -17.65 -5.43
N PHE A 93 5.34 -17.76 -5.33
CA PHE A 93 4.64 -19.05 -5.32
C PHE A 93 4.42 -19.65 -6.72
N VAL A 94 4.65 -18.87 -7.78
CA VAL A 94 4.55 -19.31 -9.18
C VAL A 94 5.92 -19.65 -9.76
N GLU A 95 7.00 -19.05 -9.23
CA GLU A 95 8.37 -19.35 -9.66
C GLU A 95 8.77 -20.79 -9.29
N LYS A 96 9.46 -21.48 -10.21
CA LYS A 96 9.88 -22.90 -10.03
C LYS A 96 10.85 -23.13 -8.87
N ARG A 97 11.59 -22.11 -8.43
CA ARG A 97 12.55 -22.20 -7.31
C ARG A 97 12.21 -21.16 -6.26
N THR A 98 11.70 -21.60 -5.12
CA THR A 98 11.30 -20.74 -3.99
C THR A 98 12.50 -20.24 -3.17
N PHE A 99 13.60 -20.99 -3.11
CA PHE A 99 14.79 -20.69 -2.28
C PHE A 99 15.82 -19.73 -2.91
N LYS A 100 15.43 -18.88 -3.87
CA LYS A 100 16.34 -17.85 -4.39
C LYS A 100 16.46 -16.68 -3.42
N ALA A 101 17.66 -16.12 -3.28
CA ALA A 101 17.90 -14.91 -2.46
C ALA A 101 16.96 -13.74 -2.82
N ARG A 102 16.61 -13.62 -4.12
CA ARG A 102 15.64 -12.62 -4.60
C ARG A 102 14.24 -12.83 -4.00
N SER A 103 13.76 -14.06 -3.92
CA SER A 103 12.46 -14.41 -3.34
C SER A 103 12.43 -14.09 -1.84
N LEU A 104 13.47 -14.46 -1.09
CA LEU A 104 13.58 -14.11 0.33
C LEU A 104 13.62 -12.59 0.57
N LYS A 105 14.34 -11.82 -0.28
CA LYS A 105 14.34 -10.36 -0.20
C LYS A 105 12.94 -9.77 -0.40
N ARG A 106 12.18 -10.25 -1.39
CA ARG A 106 10.80 -9.82 -1.66
C ARG A 106 9.87 -10.11 -0.47
N LEU A 107 9.96 -11.30 0.12
CA LEU A 107 9.15 -11.66 1.29
C LEU A 107 9.46 -10.78 2.51
N ARG A 108 10.74 -10.55 2.79
CA ARG A 108 11.14 -9.66 3.89
C ARG A 108 10.67 -8.22 3.66
N PHE A 109 10.70 -7.76 2.41
CA PHE A 109 10.18 -6.44 2.06
C PHE A 109 8.67 -6.34 2.30
N PHE A 110 7.89 -7.34 1.85
CA PHE A 110 6.45 -7.37 2.08
C PHE A 110 6.10 -7.47 3.57
N LEU A 111 6.88 -8.22 4.36
CA LEU A 111 6.74 -8.25 5.82
C LEU A 111 6.93 -6.86 6.43
N LYS A 112 8.04 -6.16 6.09
CA LYS A 112 8.32 -4.81 6.59
C LYS A 112 7.20 -3.83 6.24
N LEU A 113 6.66 -3.91 5.02
CA LEU A 113 5.54 -3.05 4.61
C LEU A 113 4.28 -3.28 5.44
N ASN A 114 3.97 -4.52 5.83
CA ASN A 114 2.82 -4.82 6.69
C ASN A 114 3.05 -4.45 8.15
N ILE A 115 4.30 -4.27 8.60
CA ILE A 115 4.61 -3.77 9.95
C ILE A 115 4.49 -2.24 10.03
N LEU A 116 4.67 -1.52 8.92
CA LEU A 116 4.68 -0.06 8.91
C LEU A 116 3.39 0.59 9.47
N PRO A 117 2.15 0.13 9.11
CA PRO A 117 0.92 0.67 9.69
C PRO A 117 0.84 0.52 11.21
N PHE A 118 1.43 -0.55 11.75
CA PHE A 118 1.49 -0.76 13.19
C PHE A 118 2.38 0.27 13.90
N PHE A 119 3.53 0.61 13.30
CA PHE A 119 4.37 1.67 13.84
C PHE A 119 3.66 3.03 13.80
N TYR A 120 2.96 3.33 12.70
CA TYR A 120 2.18 4.56 12.56
C TYR A 120 1.16 4.72 13.69
N ILE A 121 0.40 3.67 14.04
CA ILE A 121 -0.61 3.79 15.10
C ILE A 121 -0.01 3.88 16.50
N ILE A 122 1.13 3.23 16.76
CA ILE A 122 1.83 3.41 18.05
C ILE A 122 2.21 4.87 18.24
N VAL A 123 2.78 5.50 17.20
CA VAL A 123 3.13 6.93 17.24
C VAL A 123 1.89 7.80 17.44
N LEU A 124 0.80 7.51 16.72
CA LEU A 124 -0.46 8.26 16.86
C LEU A 124 -1.04 8.16 18.27
N CYS A 125 -1.12 6.95 18.84
CA CYS A 125 -1.59 6.69 20.19
C CYS A 125 -0.71 7.39 21.23
N PHE A 126 0.61 7.36 21.07
CA PHE A 126 1.54 8.06 21.95
C PHE A 126 1.35 9.58 21.90
N CYS A 127 1.16 10.15 20.71
CA CYS A 127 0.83 11.57 20.56
C CYS A 127 -0.49 11.94 21.24
N PHE A 128 -1.54 11.14 21.09
CA PHE A 128 -2.82 11.39 21.76
C PHE A 128 -2.73 11.25 23.28
N PHE A 129 -1.95 10.29 23.77
CA PHE A 129 -1.67 10.14 25.20
C PHE A 129 -1.01 11.39 25.78
N ILE A 130 0.03 11.92 25.13
CA ILE A 130 0.70 13.17 25.57
C ILE A 130 -0.27 14.36 25.53
N LEU A 131 -1.13 14.43 24.51
CA LEU A 131 -2.09 15.52 24.34
C LEU A 131 -3.35 15.39 25.22
N GLY A 132 -3.46 14.34 26.04
CA GLY A 132 -4.64 14.07 26.87
C GLY A 132 -5.92 13.84 26.07
N LYS A 133 -5.81 13.48 24.78
CA LYS A 133 -6.97 13.26 23.90
C LYS A 133 -7.41 11.80 23.97
N PRO A 134 -8.73 11.52 23.99
CA PRO A 134 -9.22 10.15 24.00
C PRO A 134 -8.84 9.45 22.69
N VAL A 135 -8.21 8.28 22.80
CA VAL A 135 -7.96 7.39 21.67
C VAL A 135 -9.30 6.78 21.27
N ARG A 136 -9.81 7.18 20.11
CA ARG A 136 -11.03 6.60 19.55
C ARG A 136 -10.65 5.47 18.61
N VAL A 137 -11.12 4.26 18.92
CA VAL A 137 -10.93 3.09 18.08
C VAL A 137 -11.92 3.19 16.92
N TYR A 138 -11.43 3.67 15.77
CA TYR A 138 -12.20 3.77 14.52
C TYR A 138 -11.92 2.59 13.59
N GLU A 139 -12.61 2.54 12.45
CA GLU A 139 -12.42 1.59 11.35
C GLU A 139 -10.95 1.43 10.91
N GLU A 140 -10.13 2.46 11.11
CA GLU A 140 -8.68 2.49 10.86
C GLU A 140 -7.93 1.36 11.59
N PHE A 141 -8.39 0.95 12.78
CA PHE A 141 -7.79 -0.15 13.54
C PHE A 141 -8.02 -1.52 12.88
N PHE A 142 -9.12 -1.70 12.16
CA PHE A 142 -9.40 -2.95 11.44
C PHE A 142 -8.40 -3.18 10.31
N ILE A 143 -8.10 -2.12 9.54
CA ILE A 143 -7.12 -2.17 8.45
C ILE A 143 -5.73 -2.54 9.01
N ILE A 144 -5.36 -1.95 10.14
CA ILE A 144 -4.07 -2.24 10.80
C ILE A 144 -4.03 -3.68 11.31
N PHE A 145 -5.12 -4.17 11.89
CA PHE A 145 -5.22 -5.56 12.32
C PHE A 145 -5.05 -6.52 11.14
N ALA A 146 -5.66 -6.23 9.99
CA ALA A 146 -5.47 -7.02 8.76
C ALA A 146 -3.99 -7.06 8.34
N HIS A 147 -3.29 -5.91 8.36
CA HIS A 147 -1.85 -5.88 8.10
C HIS A 147 -1.04 -6.70 9.10
N LEU A 148 -1.39 -6.68 10.38
CA LEU A 148 -0.73 -7.48 11.41
C LEU A 148 -0.90 -8.98 11.17
N VAL A 149 -2.11 -9.42 10.83
CA VAL A 149 -2.41 -10.82 10.47
C VAL A 149 -1.59 -11.24 9.26
N VAL A 150 -1.54 -10.42 8.21
CA VAL A 150 -0.72 -10.69 7.01
C VAL A 150 0.77 -10.75 7.37
N ALA A 151 1.27 -9.81 8.17
CA ALA A 151 2.65 -9.81 8.64
C ALA A 151 2.99 -11.11 9.39
N PHE A 152 2.12 -11.54 10.30
CA PHE A 152 2.30 -12.78 11.05
C PHE A 152 2.35 -14.01 10.14
N LEU A 153 1.45 -14.12 9.17
CA LEU A 153 1.44 -15.22 8.20
C LEU A 153 2.72 -15.23 7.33
N VAL A 154 3.18 -14.06 6.88
CA VAL A 154 4.42 -13.95 6.09
C VAL A 154 5.64 -14.31 6.94
N TYR A 155 5.64 -13.93 8.22
CA TYR A 155 6.71 -14.30 9.17
C TYR A 155 6.78 -15.82 9.36
N LEU A 156 5.66 -16.48 9.62
CA LEU A 156 5.61 -17.94 9.76
C LEU A 156 6.12 -18.63 8.48
N TYR A 157 5.70 -18.15 7.31
CA TYR A 157 6.17 -18.71 6.05
C TYR A 157 7.67 -18.50 5.83
N LEU A 158 8.22 -17.34 6.21
CA LEU A 158 9.66 -17.09 6.17
C LEU A 158 10.44 -18.01 7.11
N ASP A 159 9.90 -18.34 8.29
CA ASP A 159 10.53 -19.26 9.23
C ASP A 159 10.60 -20.69 8.66
N VAL A 160 9.49 -21.17 8.08
CA VAL A 160 9.44 -22.46 7.39
C VAL A 160 10.45 -22.51 6.25
N LEU A 161 10.56 -21.45 5.44
CA LEU A 161 11.54 -21.40 4.35
C LEU A 161 12.99 -21.39 4.86
N LYS A 162 13.28 -20.72 5.98
CA LYS A 162 14.64 -20.75 6.57
C LYS A 162 15.01 -22.15 7.04
N LYS A 163 14.10 -22.83 7.74
CA LYS A 163 14.29 -24.21 8.20
C LYS A 163 14.47 -25.17 7.02
N GLY A 164 13.64 -25.05 5.98
CA GLY A 164 13.78 -25.85 4.76
C GLY A 164 15.10 -25.63 4.04
N LYS A 165 15.59 -24.38 3.99
CA LYS A 165 16.90 -24.05 3.41
C LYS A 165 18.05 -24.69 4.19
N HIS A 166 17.99 -24.67 5.52
CA HIS A 166 19.02 -25.27 6.37
C HIS A 166 19.12 -26.79 6.17
N ILE A 167 17.98 -27.49 6.16
CA ILE A 167 17.93 -28.94 5.90
C ILE A 167 18.46 -29.28 4.50
N GLN A 168 18.15 -28.45 3.49
CA GLN A 168 18.70 -28.65 2.14
C GLN A 168 20.22 -28.49 2.12
N GLU A 169 20.76 -27.49 2.81
CA GLU A 169 22.21 -27.27 2.90
C GLU A 169 22.91 -28.43 3.65
N GLU A 170 22.31 -28.99 4.70
CA GLU A 170 22.85 -30.16 5.40
C GLU A 170 22.85 -31.43 4.53
N ASN A 171 21.78 -31.67 3.77
CA ASN A 171 21.70 -32.81 2.86
C ASN A 171 22.63 -32.68 1.64
N ASP A 172 22.81 -31.47 1.10
CA ASP A 172 23.75 -31.22 -0.01
C ASP A 172 25.22 -31.33 0.44
N LEU A 173 25.52 -31.29 1.75
CA LEU A 173 26.86 -31.50 2.32
C LEU A 173 27.16 -32.97 2.66
N THR A 174 26.14 -33.84 2.69
CA THR A 174 26.26 -35.26 3.07
C THR A 174 26.25 -36.23 1.89
N ILE A 175 25.99 -35.74 0.66
CA ILE A 175 26.04 -36.48 -0.61
C ILE A 175 27.22 -35.96 -1.44
#